data_AF-A0A2V8FI60-F1
#
_entry.id   AF-A0A2V8FI60-F1
#
_cell.length_a   1.000
_cell.length_b   1.000
_cell.length_c   1.000
_cell.angle_alpha   90.00
_cell.angle_beta   90.00
_cell.angle_gamma   90.00
#
_symmetry.space_group_name_H-M   'P 1'
#
loop_
_entity.id
_entity.type
_entity.pdbx_description
1 polymer ?
#
loop_
_entity_poly.entity_id
_entity_poly.type
_entity_poly.pdbx_seq_one_letter_code
_entity_poly.pdbx_strand_id
1 'polypeptide(L)'
;MAVCALLLGFGCLRSPASLAARESNGTPAAKALSAQGEAAAKAGRLADAAAAFRRAIDADPDFVDAHQRFIEITQRQELPASRTPAVPRLQKLYERWARQYPNRAAYQWALGFLSPEADTADVFFKKALALDPAFARAHLLLAKNADQQYGVQGTPETALIDPHGRIMFRPYVHDAATRAVLEREIDALLNRAAER
;
A
#
# COMPACT_ATOMS: atom_id res chain seq x y z
N MET A 1 -53.65 2.10 -31.87
CA MET A 1 -52.67 1.08 -32.29
C MET A 1 -51.31 1.78 -32.30
N ALA A 2 -50.56 1.79 -31.18
CA ALA A 2 -49.39 0.92 -30.91
C ALA A 2 -48.39 0.94 -32.10
N VAL A 3 -47.12 1.33 -31.98
CA VAL A 3 -46.06 0.68 -31.17
C VAL A 3 -44.85 1.62 -31.00
N CYS A 4 -44.22 1.51 -29.82
CA CYS A 4 -42.93 2.07 -29.39
C CYS A 4 -41.72 1.66 -30.26
N ALA A 5 -40.72 2.54 -30.36
CA ALA A 5 -39.31 2.13 -30.41
C ALA A 5 -38.40 3.26 -29.89
N LEU A 6 -38.21 3.28 -28.57
CA LEU A 6 -36.97 3.75 -27.97
C LEU A 6 -35.82 2.86 -28.47
N LEU A 7 -34.64 3.43 -28.72
CA LEU A 7 -33.41 2.97 -28.06
C LEU A 7 -32.32 4.04 -28.21
N LEU A 8 -32.00 4.60 -27.05
CA LEU A 8 -30.91 5.52 -26.78
C LEU A 8 -29.58 4.89 -27.20
N GLY A 9 -28.87 5.53 -28.13
CA GLY A 9 -27.46 5.29 -28.34
C GLY A 9 -26.68 5.80 -27.13
N PHE A 10 -26.52 4.95 -26.12
CA PHE A 10 -25.62 5.19 -25.01
C PHE A 10 -24.20 5.26 -25.56
N GLY A 11 -23.69 6.48 -25.71
CA GLY A 11 -22.27 6.70 -25.82
C GLY A 11 -21.60 6.10 -24.59
N CYS A 12 -20.77 5.08 -24.80
CA CYS A 12 -19.76 4.71 -23.83
C CYS A 12 -18.76 5.86 -23.72
N LEU A 13 -19.15 6.94 -23.01
CA LEU A 13 -18.18 7.78 -22.34
C LEU A 13 -17.53 6.88 -21.30
N ARG A 14 -16.41 6.27 -21.72
CA ARG A 14 -15.43 5.70 -20.83
C ARG A 14 -15.00 6.86 -19.94
N SER A 15 -15.57 6.93 -18.74
CA SER A 15 -15.13 7.89 -17.74
C SER A 15 -13.60 7.83 -17.70
N PRO A 16 -12.88 8.95 -17.83
CA PRO A 16 -11.46 8.92 -17.54
C PRO A 16 -11.41 8.39 -16.10
N ALA A 17 -10.80 7.23 -15.89
CA ALA A 17 -10.37 6.85 -14.57
C ALA A 17 -9.67 8.09 -14.04
N SER A 18 -10.28 8.77 -13.05
CA SER A 18 -9.65 9.90 -12.38
C SER A 18 -8.23 9.44 -12.14
N LEU A 19 -7.23 10.19 -12.64
CA LEU A 19 -5.84 9.81 -12.52
C LEU A 19 -5.57 9.66 -11.03
N ALA A 20 -5.76 8.45 -10.51
CA ALA A 20 -5.68 8.19 -9.10
C ALA A 20 -4.27 8.58 -8.73
N ALA A 21 -4.14 9.24 -7.59
CA ALA A 21 -2.87 9.63 -7.03
C ALA A 21 -2.00 8.38 -6.87
N ARG A 22 -1.15 8.13 -7.88
CA ARG A 22 -0.29 6.95 -7.96
C ARG A 22 0.91 7.16 -7.06
N GLU A 23 1.46 6.06 -6.56
CA GLU A 23 2.75 6.09 -5.88
C GLU A 23 3.76 6.96 -6.66
N SER A 24 4.25 8.01 -6.00
CA SER A 24 5.20 8.95 -6.58
C SER A 24 6.61 8.58 -6.17
N ASN A 25 7.54 8.67 -7.13
CA ASN A 25 8.97 8.60 -6.85
C ASN A 25 9.53 9.91 -6.26
N GLY A 26 8.68 10.90 -5.94
CA GLY A 26 9.03 12.18 -5.34
C GLY A 26 9.30 13.29 -6.36
N THR A 27 8.59 14.41 -6.23
CA THR A 27 8.93 15.66 -6.94
C THR A 27 10.34 16.16 -6.55
N PRO A 28 11.00 17.00 -7.37
CA PRO A 28 12.29 17.59 -7.00
C PRO A 28 12.25 18.32 -5.65
N ALA A 29 11.17 19.05 -5.36
CA ALA A 29 10.97 19.74 -4.10
C ALA A 29 10.84 18.75 -2.93
N ALA A 30 10.01 17.71 -3.08
CA ALA A 30 9.83 16.69 -2.04
C ALA A 30 11.14 15.92 -1.77
N LYS A 31 11.90 15.57 -2.81
CA LYS A 31 13.22 14.93 -2.68
C LYS A 31 14.21 15.82 -1.93
N ALA A 32 14.27 17.10 -2.26
CA ALA A 32 15.16 18.04 -1.58
C ALA A 32 14.79 18.17 -0.09
N LEU A 33 13.50 18.23 0.25
CA LEU A 33 13.02 18.26 1.63
C LEU A 33 13.29 16.95 2.37
N SER A 34 13.12 15.80 1.73
CA SER A 34 13.50 14.50 2.30
C SER A 34 15.01 14.41 2.55
N ALA A 35 15.84 14.91 1.63
CA ALA A 35 17.29 14.96 1.84
C ALA A 35 17.69 15.85 3.03
N GLN A 36 17.00 16.98 3.23
CA GLN A 36 17.16 17.80 4.43
C GLN A 36 16.77 17.03 5.70
N GLY A 37 15.65 16.29 5.65
CA GLY A 37 15.21 15.44 6.75
C GLY A 37 16.21 14.34 7.12
N GLU A 38 16.77 13.67 6.12
CA GLU A 38 17.84 12.68 6.30
C GLU A 38 19.10 13.30 6.93
N ALA A 39 19.52 14.48 6.47
CA ALA A 39 20.67 15.17 7.04
C ALA A 39 20.43 15.57 8.51
N ALA A 40 19.24 16.07 8.84
CA ALA A 40 18.86 16.39 10.21
C ALA A 40 18.78 15.14 11.10
N ALA A 41 18.24 14.05 10.57
CA ALA A 41 18.14 12.77 11.27
C ALA A 41 19.51 12.18 11.61
N LYS A 42 20.47 12.26 10.68
CA LYS A 42 21.87 11.84 10.90
C LYS A 42 22.57 12.71 11.93
N ALA A 43 22.22 14.00 12.00
CA ALA A 43 22.73 14.92 13.02
C ALA A 43 22.03 14.78 14.39
N GLY A 44 21.13 13.81 14.58
CA GLY A 44 20.38 13.61 15.83
C GLY A 44 19.28 14.64 16.08
N ARG A 45 19.04 15.57 15.15
CA ARG A 45 17.98 16.59 15.25
C ARG A 45 16.64 16.01 14.78
N LEU A 46 16.05 15.15 15.61
CA LEU A 46 14.88 14.36 15.23
C LEU A 46 13.63 15.21 14.95
N ALA A 47 13.43 16.28 15.72
CA ALA A 47 12.31 17.21 15.49
C ALA A 47 12.41 17.92 14.13
N ASP A 48 13.60 18.43 13.79
CA ASP A 48 13.86 19.08 12.51
C ASP A 48 13.69 18.09 11.35
N ALA A 49 14.14 16.85 11.55
CA ALA A 49 13.96 15.78 10.57
C ALA A 49 12.48 15.48 10.32
N ALA A 50 11.68 15.31 11.38
CA ALA A 50 10.24 15.09 11.26
C ALA A 50 9.54 16.26 10.55
N ALA A 51 9.92 17.50 10.85
CA ALA A 51 9.39 18.69 10.18
C ALA A 51 9.76 18.73 8.68
N ALA A 52 10.97 18.36 8.32
CA ALA A 52 11.41 18.30 6.92
C ALA A 52 10.67 17.20 6.14
N PHE A 53 10.50 16.00 6.71
CA PHE A 53 9.71 14.94 6.07
C PHE A 53 8.23 15.31 5.96
N ARG A 54 7.66 16.01 6.94
CA ARG A 54 6.31 16.56 6.83
C ARG A 54 6.19 17.51 5.63
N ARG A 55 7.13 18.44 5.48
CA ARG A 55 7.14 19.36 4.33
C ARG A 55 7.31 18.61 3.00
N ALA A 56 8.08 17.52 2.98
CA ALA A 56 8.20 16.67 1.81
C ALA A 56 6.87 16.01 1.43
N ILE A 57 6.10 15.53 2.41
CA ILE A 57 4.73 15.02 2.21
C ILE A 57 3.80 16.13 1.71
N ASP A 58 3.90 17.34 2.25
CA ASP A 58 3.06 18.46 1.79
C ASP A 58 3.38 18.85 0.33
N ALA A 59 4.65 18.74 -0.07
CA ALA A 59 5.10 19.00 -1.44
C ALA A 59 4.75 17.87 -2.43
N ASP A 60 4.69 16.62 -1.97
CA ASP A 60 4.26 15.46 -2.74
C ASP A 60 3.56 14.44 -1.84
N PRO A 61 2.22 14.50 -1.75
CA PRO A 61 1.43 13.61 -0.90
C PRO A 61 1.48 12.13 -1.24
N ASP A 62 2.00 11.78 -2.42
CA ASP A 62 2.11 10.38 -2.86
C ASP A 62 3.55 9.86 -2.76
N PHE A 63 4.48 10.67 -2.24
CA PHE A 63 5.87 10.27 -2.06
C PHE A 63 6.04 9.39 -0.82
N VAL A 64 5.88 8.08 -1.02
CA VAL A 64 5.83 7.06 0.03
C VAL A 64 7.09 7.04 0.91
N ASP A 65 8.27 7.31 0.34
CA ASP A 65 9.51 7.38 1.11
C ASP A 65 9.45 8.47 2.20
N ALA A 66 8.85 9.64 1.91
CA ALA A 66 8.69 10.70 2.90
C ALA A 66 7.75 10.29 4.03
N HIS A 67 6.66 9.58 3.71
CA HIS A 67 5.74 9.02 4.70
C HIS A 67 6.43 8.02 5.62
N GLN A 68 7.19 7.08 5.05
CA GLN A 68 7.93 6.07 5.80
C GLN A 68 8.92 6.74 6.76
N ARG A 69 9.74 7.68 6.25
CA ARG A 69 10.71 8.40 7.07
C ARG A 69 10.08 9.27 8.14
N PHE A 70 8.98 9.95 7.84
CA PHE A 70 8.23 10.72 8.83
C PHE A 70 7.76 9.83 9.99
N ILE A 71 7.22 8.65 9.69
CA ILE A 71 6.76 7.69 10.69
C ILE A 71 7.93 7.19 11.54
N GLU A 72 9.01 6.71 10.91
CA GLU A 72 10.19 6.17 11.60
C GLU A 72 10.83 7.20 12.53
N ILE A 73 11.03 8.43 12.05
CA ILE A 73 11.67 9.50 12.82
C ILE A 73 10.79 9.98 13.97
N THR A 74 9.48 10.10 13.75
CA THR A 74 8.55 10.50 14.80
C THR A 74 8.51 9.45 15.93
N GLN A 75 8.51 8.16 15.58
CA GLN A 75 8.62 7.10 16.59
C GLN A 75 9.96 7.18 17.35
N ARG A 76 11.07 7.39 16.64
CA ARG A 76 12.40 7.51 17.25
C ARG A 76 12.54 8.73 18.17
N GLN A 77 11.89 9.84 17.84
CA GLN A 77 11.88 11.05 18.65
C GLN A 77 11.26 10.83 20.04
N GLU A 78 10.39 9.84 20.17
CA GLU A 78 9.54 9.67 21.36
C GLU A 78 9.99 8.54 22.31
N LEU A 79 11.08 7.82 22.00
CA LEU A 79 11.70 6.85 22.91
C LEU A 79 12.55 7.55 23.99
N PRO A 80 12.82 6.92 25.16
CA PRO A 80 11.89 6.71 26.28
C PRO A 80 11.48 8.00 27.03
N ALA A 81 11.78 9.19 26.51
CA ALA A 81 11.49 10.45 27.19
C ALA A 81 10.00 10.88 27.13
N SER A 82 9.19 10.31 26.23
CA SER A 82 7.77 10.65 26.07
C SER A 82 6.86 9.77 26.93
N ARG A 83 5.90 10.39 27.65
CA ARG A 83 4.83 9.65 28.37
C ARG A 83 3.75 9.10 27.43
N THR A 84 3.71 9.53 26.17
CA THR A 84 2.66 9.14 25.22
C THR A 84 3.27 8.45 23.99
N PRO A 85 2.77 7.27 23.57
CA PRO A 85 3.31 6.57 22.41
C PRO A 85 3.06 7.34 21.10
N ALA A 86 4.04 7.30 20.19
CA ALA A 86 3.97 7.96 18.88
C ALA A 86 2.91 7.34 17.97
N VAL A 87 2.83 6.00 17.94
CA VAL A 87 2.02 5.24 16.99
C VAL A 87 0.53 5.64 17.00
N PRO A 88 -0.18 5.71 18.15
CA PRO A 88 -1.57 6.14 18.18
C PRO A 88 -1.80 7.57 17.66
N ARG A 89 -0.83 8.48 17.83
CA ARG A 89 -0.94 9.86 17.32
C ARG A 89 -0.72 9.92 15.81
N LEU A 90 0.26 9.18 15.31
CA LEU A 90 0.49 9.01 13.88
C LEU A 90 -0.73 8.38 13.21
N GLN A 91 -1.31 7.34 13.80
CA GLN A 91 -2.50 6.70 13.28
C GLN A 91 -3.68 7.68 13.18
N LYS A 92 -4.01 8.41 14.26
CA LYS A 92 -5.07 9.45 14.24
C LYS A 92 -4.82 10.55 13.21
N LEU A 93 -3.57 10.90 12.99
CA LEU A 93 -3.18 11.85 11.96
C LEU A 93 -3.46 11.32 10.56
N TYR A 94 -2.99 10.11 10.25
CA TYR A 94 -3.21 9.48 8.94
C TYR A 94 -4.67 9.14 8.70
N GLU A 95 -5.45 8.77 9.72
CA GLU A 95 -6.90 8.58 9.62
C GLU A 95 -7.59 9.89 9.20
N ARG A 96 -7.17 11.03 9.75
CA ARG A 96 -7.71 12.34 9.38
C ARG A 96 -7.35 12.69 7.93
N TRP A 97 -6.09 12.47 7.53
CA TRP A 97 -5.63 12.69 6.18
C TRP A 97 -6.36 11.81 5.16
N ALA A 98 -6.51 10.52 5.45
CA ALA A 98 -7.27 9.59 4.64
C ALA A 98 -8.75 9.98 4.54
N ARG A 99 -9.34 10.52 5.61
CA ARG A 99 -10.73 11.02 5.58
C ARG A 99 -10.89 12.29 4.74
N GLN A 100 -9.89 13.17 4.77
CA GLN A 100 -9.89 14.41 3.99
C GLN A 100 -9.56 14.17 2.51
N TYR A 101 -8.70 13.19 2.21
CA TYR A 101 -8.25 12.84 0.88
C TYR A 101 -8.40 11.33 0.65
N PRO A 102 -9.64 10.84 0.44
CA PRO A 102 -9.94 9.40 0.41
C PRO A 102 -9.30 8.65 -0.76
N ASN A 103 -8.91 9.36 -1.82
CA ASN A 103 -8.35 8.77 -3.04
C ASN A 103 -6.81 8.72 -3.04
N ARG A 104 -6.15 8.86 -1.88
CA ARG A 104 -4.70 8.81 -1.73
C ARG A 104 -4.27 7.45 -1.19
N ALA A 105 -3.73 6.60 -2.08
CA ALA A 105 -3.27 5.26 -1.70
C ALA A 105 -2.17 5.30 -0.62
N ALA A 106 -1.27 6.29 -0.68
CA ALA A 106 -0.18 6.47 0.28
C ALA A 106 -0.67 6.59 1.74
N TYR A 107 -1.83 7.19 1.97
CA TYR A 107 -2.38 7.34 3.33
C TYR A 107 -2.96 6.02 3.86
N GLN A 108 -3.58 5.22 2.99
CA GLN A 108 -4.01 3.87 3.36
C GLN A 108 -2.79 2.99 3.64
N TRP A 109 -1.77 3.04 2.78
CA TRP A 109 -0.52 2.32 3.01
C TRP A 109 0.12 2.71 4.36
N ALA A 110 0.19 4.00 4.68
CA ALA A 110 0.75 4.47 5.93
C ALA A 110 -0.03 3.97 7.17
N LEU A 111 -1.36 3.87 7.09
CA LEU A 111 -2.17 3.26 8.15
C LEU A 111 -1.87 1.78 8.33
N GLY A 112 -1.65 1.04 7.23
CA GLY A 112 -1.20 -0.34 7.28
C GLY A 112 0.20 -0.46 7.90
N PHE A 113 1.13 0.41 7.51
CA PHE A 113 2.50 0.45 8.06
C PHE A 113 2.55 0.79 9.57
N LEU A 114 1.55 1.53 10.07
CA LEU A 114 1.40 1.86 11.49
C LEU A 114 0.62 0.79 12.29
N SER A 115 0.05 -0.21 11.62
CA SER A 115 -0.73 -1.26 12.28
C SER A 115 0.19 -2.32 12.88
N PRO A 116 -0.02 -2.72 14.15
CA PRO A 116 0.86 -3.68 14.82
C PRO A 116 0.69 -5.11 14.30
N GLU A 117 -0.54 -5.49 13.96
CA GLU A 117 -0.91 -6.84 13.54
C GLU A 117 -1.01 -6.93 12.01
N ALA A 118 -0.47 -8.01 11.44
CA ALA A 118 -0.47 -8.26 10.00
C ALA A 118 -1.87 -8.25 9.39
N ASP A 119 -2.84 -8.93 10.02
CA ASP A 119 -4.23 -8.97 9.55
C ASP A 119 -4.86 -7.57 9.47
N THR A 120 -4.54 -6.68 10.42
CA THR A 120 -5.05 -5.29 10.42
C THR A 120 -4.34 -4.47 9.36
N ALA A 121 -3.02 -4.64 9.21
CA ALA A 121 -2.23 -3.97 8.19
C ALA A 121 -2.71 -4.31 6.77
N ASP A 122 -3.02 -5.58 6.53
CA ASP A 122 -3.53 -6.12 5.26
C ASP A 122 -4.81 -5.45 4.79
N VAL A 123 -5.74 -5.16 5.71
CA VAL A 123 -6.98 -4.42 5.38
C VAL A 123 -6.66 -3.07 4.76
N PHE A 124 -5.65 -2.37 5.27
CA PHE A 124 -5.23 -1.06 4.76
C PHE A 124 -4.41 -1.17 3.47
N PHE A 125 -3.50 -2.15 3.35
CA PHE A 125 -2.77 -2.37 2.11
C PHE A 125 -3.71 -2.75 0.95
N LYS A 126 -4.72 -3.59 1.21
CA LYS A 126 -5.77 -3.91 0.23
C LYS A 126 -6.57 -2.67 -0.18
N LYS A 127 -6.85 -1.74 0.74
CA LYS A 127 -7.45 -0.44 0.40
C LYS A 127 -6.53 0.43 -0.45
N ALA A 128 -5.22 0.46 -0.16
CA ALA A 128 -4.24 1.17 -0.98
C ALA A 128 -4.23 0.61 -2.42
N LEU A 129 -4.22 -0.73 -2.58
CA LEU A 129 -4.27 -1.39 -3.88
C LEU A 129 -5.59 -1.20 -4.64
N ALA A 130 -6.71 -1.03 -3.92
CA ALA A 130 -7.99 -0.68 -4.55
C ALA A 130 -7.98 0.73 -5.15
N LEU A 131 -7.18 1.65 -4.60
CA LEU A 131 -7.01 3.02 -5.09
C LEU A 131 -5.93 3.11 -6.17
N ASP A 132 -4.80 2.42 -5.96
CA ASP A 132 -3.69 2.31 -6.91
C ASP A 132 -3.24 0.85 -7.03
N PRO A 133 -3.74 0.10 -8.03
CA PRO A 133 -3.36 -1.29 -8.23
C PRO A 133 -1.87 -1.52 -8.48
N ALA A 134 -1.14 -0.47 -8.89
CA ALA A 134 0.30 -0.52 -9.16
C ALA A 134 1.16 -0.08 -7.96
N PHE A 135 0.56 0.17 -6.78
CA PHE A 135 1.25 0.62 -5.59
C PHE A 135 2.19 -0.48 -5.06
N ALA A 136 3.47 -0.39 -5.44
CA ALA A 136 4.46 -1.45 -5.29
C ALA A 136 4.73 -1.77 -3.81
N ARG A 137 4.78 -0.73 -2.97
CA ARG A 137 5.05 -0.86 -1.53
C ARG A 137 3.97 -1.66 -0.79
N ALA A 138 2.72 -1.64 -1.26
CA ALA A 138 1.61 -2.37 -0.65
C ALA A 138 1.66 -3.86 -1.03
N HIS A 139 1.96 -4.18 -2.29
CA HIS A 139 2.23 -5.57 -2.72
C HIS A 139 3.38 -6.19 -1.92
N LEU A 140 4.48 -5.44 -1.74
CA LEU A 140 5.65 -5.92 -0.98
C LEU A 140 5.29 -6.24 0.48
N LEU A 141 4.52 -5.38 1.15
CA LEU A 141 4.15 -5.60 2.55
C LEU A 141 3.10 -6.70 2.73
N LEU A 142 2.15 -6.85 1.80
CA LEU A 142 1.24 -7.99 1.79
C LEU A 142 1.98 -9.32 1.62
N ALA A 143 2.94 -9.38 0.68
CA ALA A 143 3.79 -10.55 0.50
C ALA A 143 4.57 -10.86 1.78
N LYS A 144 5.22 -9.85 2.38
CA LYS A 144 5.94 -10.01 3.65
C LYS A 144 5.03 -10.50 4.78
N ASN A 145 3.82 -9.96 4.91
CA ASN A 145 2.86 -10.36 5.94
C ASN A 145 2.40 -11.81 5.73
N ALA A 146 2.12 -12.19 4.48
CA ALA A 146 1.76 -13.56 4.13
C ALA A 146 2.91 -14.53 4.42
N ASP A 147 4.15 -14.18 4.09
CA ASP A 147 5.34 -14.97 4.41
C ASP A 147 5.44 -15.21 5.93
N GLN A 148 5.20 -14.19 6.75
CA GLN A 148 5.22 -14.30 8.21
C GLN A 148 4.07 -15.14 8.77
N GLN A 149 2.86 -14.97 8.24
CA GLN A 149 1.65 -15.65 8.74
C GLN A 149 1.60 -17.13 8.35
N TYR A 150 2.06 -17.44 7.13
CA TYR A 150 1.88 -18.75 6.51
C TYR A 150 3.20 -19.52 6.34
N GLY A 151 4.33 -18.94 6.73
CA GLY A 151 5.64 -19.55 6.51
C GLY A 151 5.92 -19.80 5.02
N VAL A 152 5.26 -19.02 4.16
CA VAL A 152 5.45 -19.07 2.72
C VAL A 152 6.81 -18.43 2.44
N GLN A 153 7.76 -19.18 1.91
CA GLN A 153 8.99 -18.62 1.35
C GLN A 153 8.96 -18.83 -0.16
N GLY A 154 9.42 -17.86 -0.96
CA GLY A 154 9.50 -18.05 -2.40
C GLY A 154 10.16 -16.88 -3.09
N THR A 155 11.20 -17.16 -3.85
CA THR A 155 11.74 -16.20 -4.81
C THR A 155 10.91 -16.24 -6.10
N PRO A 156 10.89 -15.17 -6.92
CA PRO A 156 10.25 -15.20 -8.25
C PRO A 156 10.70 -16.37 -9.14
N GLU A 157 11.82 -17.03 -8.83
CA GLU A 157 12.30 -18.23 -9.52
C GLU A 157 11.43 -19.48 -9.29
N THR A 158 10.54 -19.50 -8.30
CA THR A 158 9.55 -20.59 -8.11
C THR A 158 8.27 -20.38 -8.93
N ALA A 159 8.24 -19.34 -9.75
CA ALA A 159 7.21 -19.16 -10.76
C ALA A 159 7.43 -20.16 -11.91
N LEU A 160 6.54 -21.14 -12.02
CA LEU A 160 6.46 -22.01 -13.19
C LEU A 160 5.53 -21.38 -14.22
N ILE A 161 5.79 -21.61 -15.51
CA ILE A 161 4.83 -21.31 -16.56
C ILE A 161 4.10 -22.61 -16.87
N ASP A 162 2.77 -22.64 -16.73
CA ASP A 162 1.99 -23.81 -17.12
C ASP A 162 2.02 -24.02 -18.66
N PRO A 163 1.58 -25.17 -19.19
CA PRO A 163 1.54 -25.41 -20.64
C PRO A 163 0.70 -24.42 -21.44
N HIS A 164 -0.10 -23.57 -20.77
CA HIS A 164 -0.94 -22.54 -21.35
C HIS A 164 -0.35 -21.13 -21.22
N GLY A 165 0.90 -21.00 -20.74
CA GLY A 165 1.60 -19.72 -20.64
C GLY A 165 1.28 -18.91 -19.37
N ARG A 166 0.60 -19.50 -18.38
CA ARG A 166 0.22 -18.80 -17.14
C ARG A 166 1.34 -18.87 -16.11
N ILE A 167 1.64 -17.73 -15.49
CA ILE A 167 2.59 -17.64 -14.37
C ILE A 167 1.94 -18.27 -13.14
N MET A 168 2.47 -19.40 -12.70
CA MET A 168 2.08 -20.14 -11.51
C MET A 168 3.12 -19.94 -10.42
N PHE A 169 2.80 -19.13 -9.41
CA PHE A 169 3.63 -19.06 -8.20
C PHE A 169 3.45 -20.34 -7.39
N ARG A 170 4.53 -21.11 -7.20
CA ARG A 170 4.57 -22.14 -6.15
C ARG A 170 5.24 -21.56 -4.91
N PRO A 171 4.46 -21.03 -3.95
CA PRO A 171 5.02 -20.72 -2.64
C PRO A 171 5.60 -21.98 -2.01
N TYR A 172 6.82 -21.92 -1.48
CA TYR A 172 7.35 -22.98 -0.64
C TYR A 172 6.66 -22.86 0.72
N VAL A 173 5.78 -23.83 1.02
CA VAL A 173 5.01 -23.88 2.26
C VAL A 173 5.51 -25.04 3.12
N HIS A 174 5.91 -24.73 4.35
CA HIS A 174 6.48 -25.71 5.29
C HIS A 174 5.45 -26.70 5.86
N ASP A 175 4.14 -26.38 5.83
CA ASP A 175 3.08 -27.24 6.35
C ASP A 175 1.96 -27.52 5.32
N ALA A 176 1.29 -28.67 5.48
CA ALA A 176 0.29 -29.16 4.53
C ALA A 176 -1.08 -28.46 4.65
N ALA A 177 -1.43 -27.92 5.82
CA ALA A 177 -2.72 -27.27 6.05
C ALA A 177 -2.77 -25.92 5.34
N THR A 178 -1.70 -25.14 5.48
CA THR A 178 -1.51 -23.86 4.80
C THR A 178 -1.45 -24.03 3.28
N ARG A 179 -0.77 -25.08 2.79
CA ARG A 179 -0.75 -25.41 1.36
C ARG A 179 -2.16 -25.62 0.81
N ALA A 180 -2.99 -26.39 1.51
CA ALA A 180 -4.36 -26.68 1.07
C ALA A 180 -5.28 -25.45 1.07
N VAL A 181 -5.05 -24.47 1.95
CA VAL A 181 -5.78 -23.19 1.94
C VAL A 181 -5.39 -22.38 0.70
N LEU A 182 -4.09 -22.21 0.46
CA LEU A 182 -3.57 -21.44 -0.67
C LEU A 182 -3.98 -22.05 -2.02
N GLU A 183 -3.93 -23.37 -2.16
CA GLU A 183 -4.38 -24.06 -3.38
C GLU A 183 -5.86 -23.78 -3.69
N ARG A 184 -6.73 -23.83 -2.67
CA ARG A 184 -8.16 -23.49 -2.85
C ARG A 184 -8.39 -22.04 -3.27
N GLU A 185 -7.63 -21.11 -2.72
CA GLU A 185 -7.77 -19.68 -3.06
C GLU A 185 -7.26 -19.39 -4.47
N ILE A 186 -6.14 -19.99 -4.88
CA ILE A 186 -5.62 -19.90 -6.25
C ILE A 186 -6.63 -20.46 -7.25
N ASP A 187 -7.19 -21.64 -6.98
CA ASP A 187 -8.22 -22.25 -7.84
C ASP A 187 -9.46 -21.36 -7.97
N ALA A 188 -9.92 -20.77 -6.86
CA ALA A 188 -11.05 -19.86 -6.87
C ALA A 188 -10.79 -18.59 -7.70
N LEU A 189 -9.55 -18.07 -7.69
CA LEU A 189 -9.15 -16.92 -8.49
C LEU A 189 -9.04 -17.25 -9.98
N LEU A 190 -8.44 -18.39 -10.32
CA LEU A 190 -8.29 -18.86 -11.70
C LEU A 190 -9.64 -19.17 -12.36
N ASN A 191 -10.56 -19.81 -11.63
CA ASN A 191 -11.88 -20.12 -12.15
C ASN A 191 -12.74 -18.86 -12.37
N ARG A 192 -12.66 -17.87 -11.48
CA ARG A 192 -13.29 -16.55 -11.69
C ARG A 192 -12.76 -15.80 -12.91
N ALA A 193 -11.50 -16.02 -13.28
CA ALA A 193 -10.89 -15.42 -14.46
C ALA A 193 -11.31 -16.11 -15.77
N ALA A 194 -11.72 -17.39 -15.72
CA ALA A 194 -12.20 -18.15 -16.88
C ALA A 194 -13.68 -17.91 -17.19
N GLU A 195 -14.46 -17.43 -16.23
CA GLU A 195 -15.88 -17.08 -16.39
C GLU A 195 -16.13 -15.64 -16.90
N ARG A 196 -15.06 -14.88 -17.16
CA ARG A 196 -15.09 -13.53 -17.73
C ARG A 196 -14.61 -13.53 -19.17
#